data_AF-A0AAV4DVF4-F1
#
_entry.id   AF-A0AAV4DVF4-F1
#
_cell.length_a   1.000
_cell.length_b   1.000
_cell.length_c   1.000
_cell.angle_alpha   90.00
_cell.angle_beta   90.00
_cell.angle_gamma   90.00
#
_symmetry.space_group_name_H-M   'P 1'
#
loop_
_entity.id
_entity.type
_entity.pdbx_description
1 polymer ?
#
loop_
_entity_poly.entity_id
_entity_poly.type
_entity_poly.pdbx_seq_one_letter_code
_entity_poly.pdbx_strand_id
1 'polypeptide(L)'
;MTDVNTKITQLRNTEWNGKRIVVFLHGDYDFLCKVFGLSGPQGTYPCLWCLTTKKQLQESTEKEPRTFAFLKSAFEKFKIESGEDKRKAAQYHNCIHEPLIDIELHKVSPPYLHILLGVVLKHHRMLEQAADRIDKQIYEDKNPDRADNSRLLSNLGNNWQKWMQKQKEIAFLEGCVAFGEAESSSQTWMEQLENAQEELETISHTPLTSRSGPVCSQLDAVLDKHAITPQSYHSRSFTGNHCNKYLHPEVFKDITASIVRTTCEWTSNPFIVDDANEIKLNFDLLNEAYALVHNDISHTYPIAPVSLSSIKTNIDSYMATYRRMFKKKVIPKQHILESHCLPFIQEHKIGFGLVGE
;
A
#
# COMPACT_ATOMS: atom_id res chain seq x y z
N MET A 1 13.92 37.30 16.49
CA MET A 1 13.20 36.54 15.46
C MET A 1 11.71 36.69 15.76
N THR A 2 10.92 37.27 14.86
CA THR A 2 9.44 37.24 14.99
C THR A 2 8.97 35.80 14.94
N ASP A 3 8.24 35.40 15.97
CA ASP A 3 7.55 34.12 16.10
C ASP A 3 6.62 33.87 14.89
N VAL A 4 6.57 32.61 14.42
CA VAL A 4 5.80 32.19 13.25
C VAL A 4 4.31 32.49 13.44
N ASN A 5 3.78 32.31 14.65
CA ASN A 5 2.37 32.60 14.94
C ASN A 5 2.06 34.10 14.82
N THR A 6 2.99 34.97 15.23
CA THR A 6 2.86 36.42 15.04
C THR A 6 2.73 36.76 13.54
N LYS A 7 3.53 36.14 12.67
CA LYS A 7 3.43 36.36 11.21
C LYS A 7 2.14 35.81 10.62
N ILE A 8 1.69 34.64 11.06
CA ILE A 8 0.40 34.06 10.62
C ILE A 8 -0.74 35.00 10.97
N THR A 9 -0.76 35.54 12.20
CA THR A 9 -1.75 36.52 12.64
C THR A 9 -1.71 37.80 11.81
N GLN A 10 -0.52 38.32 11.52
CA GLN A 10 -0.36 39.48 10.64
C GLN A 10 -0.93 39.21 9.23
N LEU A 11 -0.61 38.05 8.63
CA LEU A 11 -1.14 37.67 7.32
C LEU A 11 -2.67 37.58 7.31
N ARG A 12 -3.27 36.95 8.32
CA ARG A 12 -4.74 36.83 8.44
C ARG A 12 -5.45 38.17 8.58
N ASN A 13 -4.78 39.14 9.19
CA ASN A 13 -5.29 40.51 9.35
C ASN A 13 -4.96 41.41 8.15
N THR A 14 -4.21 40.91 7.16
CA THR A 14 -3.85 41.66 5.96
C THR A 14 -4.88 41.42 4.85
N GLU A 15 -5.25 42.49 4.17
CA GLU A 15 -5.98 42.41 2.91
C GLU A 15 -5.04 42.63 1.73
N TRP A 16 -5.17 41.82 0.69
CA TRP A 16 -4.44 41.97 -0.55
C TRP A 16 -5.43 42.10 -1.70
N ASN A 17 -5.39 43.25 -2.39
CA ASN A 17 -6.35 43.61 -3.46
C ASN A 17 -7.82 43.44 -3.03
N GLY A 18 -8.16 43.89 -1.81
CA GLY A 18 -9.51 43.78 -1.24
C GLY A 18 -9.94 42.36 -0.89
N LYS A 19 -9.01 41.39 -0.85
CA LYS A 19 -9.28 40.00 -0.46
C LYS A 19 -8.53 39.67 0.82
N ARG A 20 -9.19 38.92 1.71
CA ARG A 20 -8.55 38.38 2.92
C ARG A 20 -7.58 37.26 2.56
N ILE A 21 -6.42 37.26 3.18
CA ILE A 21 -5.44 36.17 3.04
C ILE A 21 -5.83 35.01 3.96
N VAL A 22 -5.90 33.80 3.41
CA VAL A 22 -6.13 32.57 4.18
C VAL A 22 -4.86 31.73 4.16
N VAL A 23 -4.43 31.29 5.34
CA VAL A 23 -3.22 30.47 5.51
C VAL A 23 -3.63 29.03 5.78
N PHE A 24 -3.14 28.12 4.94
CA PHE A 24 -3.29 26.68 5.08
C PHE A 24 -1.98 26.06 5.55
N LEU A 25 -2.07 24.91 6.23
CA LEU A 25 -0.92 24.08 6.57
C LEU A 25 -1.02 22.74 5.85
N HIS A 26 0.07 22.33 5.22
CA HIS A 26 0.25 21.03 4.59
C HIS A 26 1.61 20.45 4.99
N GLY A 27 1.77 19.15 4.83
CA GLY A 27 2.98 18.41 5.17
C GLY A 27 2.66 16.95 5.46
N ASP A 28 3.68 16.11 5.59
CA ASP A 28 3.47 14.71 5.91
C ASP A 28 2.77 14.54 7.29
N TYR A 29 2.14 13.38 7.49
CA TYR A 29 1.31 13.17 8.67
C TYR A 29 2.10 13.19 9.99
N ASP A 30 3.37 12.78 9.98
CA ASP A 30 4.20 12.77 11.18
C ASP A 30 4.62 14.19 11.57
N PHE A 31 4.97 15.02 10.58
CA PHE A 31 5.16 16.45 10.74
C PHE A 31 3.92 17.12 11.32
N LEU A 32 2.74 16.89 10.73
CA LEU A 32 1.49 17.46 11.23
C LEU A 32 1.20 17.02 12.68
N CYS A 33 1.39 15.74 13.01
CA CYS A 33 1.24 15.26 14.39
C CYS A 33 2.16 16.02 15.35
N LYS A 34 3.43 16.21 15.00
CA LYS A 34 4.41 16.93 15.84
C LYS A 34 4.06 18.40 16.01
N VAL A 35 3.66 19.08 14.93
CA VAL A 35 3.23 20.49 14.96
C VAL A 35 2.05 20.69 15.91
N PHE A 36 1.10 19.76 15.93
CA PHE A 36 -0.08 19.83 16.81
C PHE A 36 0.11 19.08 18.14
N GLY A 37 1.34 18.68 18.46
CA GLY A 37 1.72 18.13 19.76
C GLY A 37 1.23 16.72 20.05
N LEU A 38 0.93 15.92 19.02
CA LEU A 38 0.52 14.52 19.15
C LEU A 38 1.71 13.57 19.14
N SER A 39 1.59 12.44 19.86
CA SER A 39 2.61 11.38 19.88
C SER A 39 2.75 10.60 18.56
N GLY A 40 1.88 10.86 17.57
CA GLY A 40 1.96 10.33 16.22
C GLY A 40 0.90 9.26 15.86
N PRO A 41 0.96 8.72 14.62
CA PRO A 41 -0.07 7.82 14.07
C PRO A 41 -0.17 6.45 14.76
N GLN A 42 0.81 6.10 15.60
CA GLN A 42 0.87 4.80 16.25
C GLN A 42 0.23 4.76 17.65
N GLY A 43 -0.17 5.89 18.20
CA GLY A 43 -0.83 5.91 19.51
C GLY A 43 -2.29 5.44 19.47
N THR A 44 -2.94 5.42 20.65
CA THR A 44 -4.34 4.98 20.81
C THR A 44 -5.33 5.84 20.04
N TYR A 45 -5.10 7.16 20.01
CA TYR A 45 -5.85 8.18 19.28
C TYR A 45 -5.01 8.68 18.10
N PRO A 46 -5.01 7.96 16.96
CA PRO A 46 -4.05 8.21 15.89
C PRO A 46 -4.43 9.37 14.99
N CYS A 47 -5.65 9.91 15.08
CA CYS A 47 -6.17 10.95 14.18
C CYS A 47 -5.92 12.36 14.74
N LEU A 48 -5.44 13.25 13.86
CA LEU A 48 -5.27 14.68 14.15
C LEU A 48 -6.61 15.41 14.28
N TRP A 49 -7.56 15.14 13.38
CA TRP A 49 -8.82 15.89 13.27
C TRP A 49 -9.93 15.41 14.20
N CYS A 50 -9.82 14.23 14.83
CA CYS A 50 -10.86 13.69 15.70
C CYS A 50 -10.32 12.83 16.85
N LEU A 51 -11.18 12.49 17.80
CA LEU A 51 -10.87 11.68 18.98
C LEU A 51 -11.12 10.18 18.77
N THR A 52 -11.12 9.71 17.52
CA THR A 52 -11.28 8.27 17.25
C THR A 52 -10.10 7.47 17.80
N THR A 53 -10.40 6.34 18.43
CA THR A 53 -9.40 5.35 18.81
C THR A 53 -9.04 4.42 17.65
N LYS A 54 -7.89 3.74 17.73
CA LYS A 54 -7.51 2.66 16.79
C LYS A 54 -8.60 1.57 16.65
N LYS A 55 -9.32 1.26 17.73
CA LYS A 55 -10.41 0.29 17.72
C LYS A 55 -11.61 0.82 16.92
N GLN A 56 -11.98 2.08 17.14
CA GLN A 56 -13.08 2.74 16.44
C GLN A 56 -12.81 3.05 14.96
N LEU A 57 -11.56 3.00 14.50
CA LEU A 57 -11.23 3.11 13.06
C LEU A 57 -11.93 2.02 12.23
N GLN A 58 -12.23 0.88 12.84
CA GLN A 58 -12.84 -0.25 12.15
C GLN A 58 -14.32 -0.01 11.82
N GLU A 59 -14.93 1.00 12.44
CA GLU A 59 -16.36 1.29 12.39
C GLU A 59 -16.62 2.62 11.66
N SER A 60 -17.63 2.62 10.79
CA SER A 60 -18.14 3.82 10.13
C SER A 60 -19.14 4.51 11.06
N THR A 61 -18.62 5.23 12.05
CA THR A 61 -19.40 6.01 13.03
C THR A 61 -19.00 7.47 12.99
N GLU A 62 -19.92 8.35 13.39
CA GLU A 62 -19.62 9.77 13.58
C GLU A 62 -18.46 9.93 14.58
N LYS A 63 -17.57 10.88 14.30
CA LYS A 63 -16.34 11.07 15.07
C LYS A 63 -16.38 12.42 15.78
N GLU A 64 -16.08 12.40 17.07
CA GLU A 64 -15.95 13.62 17.85
C GLU A 64 -14.75 14.44 17.34
N PRO A 65 -14.95 15.70 16.89
CA PRO A 65 -13.89 16.50 16.31
C PRO A 65 -12.88 16.92 17.38
N ARG A 66 -11.61 16.94 16.99
CA ARG A 66 -10.55 17.53 17.79
C ARG A 66 -10.56 19.04 17.55
N THR A 67 -10.37 19.82 18.61
CA THR A 67 -10.27 21.28 18.52
C THR A 67 -8.94 21.76 19.09
N PHE A 68 -8.56 23.00 18.75
CA PHE A 68 -7.34 23.60 19.28
C PHE A 68 -7.42 23.82 20.80
N ALA A 69 -8.59 24.22 21.32
CA ALA A 69 -8.84 24.33 22.75
C ALA A 69 -8.73 22.98 23.47
N PHE A 70 -9.21 21.91 22.83
CA PHE A 70 -9.03 20.55 23.35
C PHE A 70 -7.56 20.15 23.39
N LEU A 71 -6.78 20.40 22.32
CA LEU A 71 -5.35 20.09 22.28
C LEU A 71 -4.58 20.73 23.44
N LYS A 72 -4.83 22.03 23.68
CA LYS A 72 -4.19 22.78 24.77
C LYS A 72 -4.57 22.22 26.14
N SER A 73 -5.86 22.08 26.42
CA SER A 73 -6.33 21.58 27.72
C SER A 73 -5.91 20.12 27.99
N ALA A 74 -5.86 19.27 26.97
CA ALA A 74 -5.37 17.90 27.10
C ALA A 74 -3.86 17.85 27.41
N PHE A 75 -3.06 18.72 26.78
CA PHE A 75 -1.64 18.85 27.09
C PHE A 75 -1.38 19.40 28.49
N GLU A 76 -2.14 20.41 28.94
CA GLU A 76 -2.05 20.94 30.31
C GLU A 76 -2.31 19.86 31.35
N LYS A 77 -3.36 19.05 31.15
CA LYS A 77 -3.66 17.88 32.01
C LYS A 77 -2.53 16.85 31.97
N PHE A 78 -2.01 16.53 30.78
CA PHE A 78 -0.87 15.63 30.65
C PHE A 78 0.34 16.12 31.45
N LYS A 79 0.65 17.41 31.38
CA LYS A 79 1.76 18.02 32.12
C LYS A 79 1.55 17.97 33.64
N ILE A 80 0.37 18.36 34.11
CA ILE A 80 0.07 18.49 35.56
C ILE A 80 -0.16 17.12 36.21
N GLU A 81 -0.99 16.27 35.61
CA GLU A 81 -1.46 15.03 36.24
C GLU A 81 -0.52 13.85 36.00
N SER A 82 0.19 13.82 34.87
CA SER A 82 1.05 12.69 34.50
C SER A 82 2.55 12.93 34.73
N GLY A 83 2.95 14.18 34.98
CA GLY A 83 4.37 14.56 35.04
C GLY A 83 5.09 14.34 33.71
N GLU A 84 4.38 14.50 32.59
CA GLU A 84 4.85 14.27 31.22
C GLU A 84 5.31 12.82 30.92
N ASP A 85 4.81 11.83 31.67
CA ASP A 85 5.09 10.42 31.42
C ASP A 85 4.41 9.93 30.13
N LYS A 86 5.20 9.79 29.06
CA LYS A 86 4.75 9.33 27.74
C LYS A 86 4.01 7.98 27.76
N ARG A 87 4.23 7.13 28.78
CA ARG A 87 3.49 5.86 28.92
C ARG A 87 2.00 6.08 29.20
N LYS A 88 1.65 7.24 29.76
CA LYS A 88 0.28 7.66 30.06
C LYS A 88 -0.35 8.52 28.95
N ALA A 89 0.36 8.80 27.86
CA ALA A 89 -0.11 9.69 26.79
C ALA A 89 -1.50 9.32 26.24
N ALA A 90 -1.83 8.03 26.20
CA ALA A 90 -3.14 7.57 25.75
C ALA A 90 -4.31 8.08 26.63
N GLN A 91 -4.09 8.30 27.93
CA GLN A 91 -5.10 8.85 28.85
C GLN A 91 -5.43 10.32 28.52
N TYR A 92 -4.51 11.00 27.82
CA TYR A 92 -4.62 12.40 27.43
C TYR A 92 -4.71 12.54 25.90
N HIS A 93 -5.33 11.57 25.23
CA HIS A 93 -5.64 11.61 23.79
C HIS A 93 -4.42 11.80 22.89
N ASN A 94 -3.28 11.29 23.36
CA ASN A 94 -1.96 11.40 22.75
C ASN A 94 -1.39 12.84 22.65
N CYS A 95 -1.98 13.82 23.34
CA CYS A 95 -1.46 15.18 23.40
C CYS A 95 -0.26 15.22 24.38
N ILE A 96 0.95 15.34 23.84
CA ILE A 96 2.20 15.28 24.63
C ILE A 96 3.01 16.58 24.56
N HIS A 97 2.65 17.50 23.67
CA HIS A 97 3.25 18.82 23.55
C HIS A 97 2.18 19.88 23.26
N GLU A 98 2.51 21.14 23.51
CA GLU A 98 1.69 22.27 23.06
C GLU A 98 1.76 22.42 21.53
N PRO A 99 0.64 22.73 20.85
CA PRO A 99 0.66 23.03 19.43
C PRO A 99 1.60 24.21 19.10
N LEU A 100 2.49 23.99 18.14
CA LEU A 100 3.51 24.98 17.73
C LEU A 100 2.95 26.06 16.79
N ILE A 101 1.92 25.71 16.00
CA ILE A 101 1.35 26.58 14.97
C ILE A 101 -0.14 26.80 15.25
N ASP A 102 -0.54 28.07 15.31
CA ASP A 102 -1.92 28.52 15.52
C ASP A 102 -2.71 28.53 14.19
N ILE A 103 -2.86 27.35 13.59
CA ILE A 103 -3.72 27.11 12.43
C ILE A 103 -4.87 26.19 12.84
N GLU A 104 -6.10 26.63 12.56
CA GLU A 104 -7.31 25.86 12.84
C GLU A 104 -7.27 24.55 12.06
N LEU A 105 -7.67 23.44 12.70
CA LEU A 105 -7.51 22.10 12.13
C LEU A 105 -8.27 21.90 10.81
N HIS A 106 -9.37 22.62 10.57
CA HIS A 106 -10.09 22.59 9.30
C HIS A 106 -9.32 23.25 8.14
N LYS A 107 -8.29 24.05 8.42
CA LYS A 107 -7.33 24.63 7.45
C LYS A 107 -6.02 23.83 7.34
N VAL A 108 -5.95 22.68 8.00
CA VAL A 108 -4.86 21.72 7.85
C VAL A 108 -5.29 20.68 6.84
N SER A 109 -4.61 20.65 5.69
CA SER A 109 -4.94 19.76 4.59
C SER A 109 -4.62 18.30 4.95
N PRO A 110 -5.56 17.36 4.74
CA PRO A 110 -5.23 15.94 4.68
C PRO A 110 -4.04 15.65 3.74
N PRO A 111 -3.00 14.91 4.20
CA PRO A 111 -1.80 14.64 3.40
C PRO A 111 -2.08 13.54 2.38
N TYR A 112 -2.77 13.91 1.30
CA TYR A 112 -3.37 12.95 0.37
C TYR A 112 -2.35 12.10 -0.38
N LEU A 113 -1.18 12.61 -0.79
CA LEU A 113 -0.14 11.75 -1.37
C LEU A 113 0.24 10.64 -0.39
N HIS A 114 0.39 10.98 0.89
CA HIS A 114 0.73 9.99 1.91
C HIS A 114 -0.41 9.00 2.17
N ILE A 115 -1.67 9.43 2.01
CA ILE A 115 -2.84 8.54 1.99
C ILE A 115 -2.74 7.58 0.81
N LEU A 116 -2.56 8.08 -0.40
CA LEU A 116 -2.38 7.31 -1.65
C LEU A 116 -1.27 6.26 -1.49
N LEU A 117 -0.07 6.70 -1.12
CA LEU A 117 1.08 5.83 -0.87
C LEU A 117 0.76 4.72 0.12
N GLY A 118 0.08 5.05 1.22
CA GLY A 118 -0.24 4.07 2.26
C GLY A 118 -1.35 3.10 1.86
N VAL A 119 -2.36 3.55 1.13
CA VAL A 119 -3.47 2.71 0.69
C VAL A 119 -3.01 1.74 -0.40
N VAL A 120 -2.33 2.22 -1.45
CA VAL A 120 -1.85 1.36 -2.55
C VAL A 120 -0.83 0.35 -2.03
N LEU A 121 0.11 0.76 -1.18
CA LEU A 121 1.05 -0.16 -0.55
C LEU A 121 0.35 -1.21 0.32
N LYS A 122 -0.73 -0.82 1.01
CA LYS A 122 -1.53 -1.74 1.83
C LYS A 122 -2.25 -2.77 0.95
N HIS A 123 -2.88 -2.34 -0.15
CA HIS A 123 -3.51 -3.23 -1.12
C HIS A 123 -2.49 -4.23 -1.68
N HIS A 124 -1.36 -3.73 -2.19
CA HIS A 124 -0.35 -4.57 -2.80
C HIS A 124 0.24 -5.59 -1.82
N ARG A 125 0.58 -5.20 -0.58
CA ARG A 125 1.09 -6.14 0.44
C ARG A 125 0.07 -7.23 0.78
N MET A 126 -1.23 -6.90 0.74
CA MET A 126 -2.28 -7.88 0.99
C MET A 126 -2.48 -8.83 -0.18
N LEU A 127 -2.25 -8.35 -1.40
CA LEU A 127 -2.20 -9.18 -2.60
C LEU A 127 -0.98 -10.12 -2.58
N GLU A 128 0.21 -9.62 -2.25
CA GLU A 128 1.42 -10.43 -2.06
C GLU A 128 1.19 -11.53 -1.02
N GLN A 129 0.57 -11.20 0.12
CA GLN A 129 0.20 -12.18 1.15
C GLN A 129 -0.84 -13.19 0.65
N ALA A 130 -1.70 -12.83 -0.30
CA ALA A 130 -2.67 -13.74 -0.89
C ALA A 130 -2.01 -14.69 -1.89
N ALA A 131 -1.14 -14.17 -2.75
CA ALA A 131 -0.31 -14.96 -3.66
C ALA A 131 0.59 -15.96 -2.90
N ASP A 132 1.23 -15.52 -1.81
CA ASP A 132 2.04 -16.40 -0.95
C ASP A 132 1.22 -17.54 -0.32
N ARG A 133 -0.07 -17.32 -0.03
CA ARG A 133 -0.95 -18.40 0.42
C ARG A 133 -1.23 -19.41 -0.68
N ILE A 134 -1.46 -18.96 -1.91
CA ILE A 134 -1.62 -19.85 -3.07
C ILE A 134 -0.35 -20.68 -3.27
N ASP A 135 0.83 -20.04 -3.23
CA ASP A 135 2.12 -20.74 -3.35
C ASP A 135 2.27 -21.85 -2.31
N LYS A 136 1.89 -21.58 -1.05
CA LYS A 136 1.88 -22.58 0.02
C LYS A 136 0.89 -23.71 -0.21
N GLN A 137 -0.33 -23.40 -0.68
CA GLN A 137 -1.31 -24.43 -1.03
C GLN A 137 -0.80 -25.34 -2.15
N ILE A 138 -0.14 -24.79 -3.18
CA ILE A 138 0.47 -25.59 -4.27
C ILE A 138 1.62 -26.45 -3.73
N TYR A 139 2.46 -25.88 -2.87
CA TYR A 139 3.61 -26.56 -2.26
C TYR A 139 3.18 -27.72 -1.34
N GLU A 140 2.09 -27.54 -0.60
CA GLU A 140 1.54 -28.50 0.36
C GLU A 140 0.57 -29.51 -0.28
N ASP A 141 0.23 -29.35 -1.57
CA ASP A 141 -0.68 -30.26 -2.27
C ASP A 141 -0.06 -31.67 -2.37
N LYS A 142 -0.72 -32.65 -1.74
CA LYS A 142 -0.29 -34.04 -1.71
C LYS A 142 -1.05 -34.93 -2.69
N ASN A 143 -1.91 -34.35 -3.54
CA ASN A 143 -2.68 -35.14 -4.51
C ASN A 143 -1.70 -35.96 -5.38
N PRO A 144 -1.86 -37.29 -5.47
CA PRO A 144 -1.00 -38.13 -6.32
C PRO A 144 -1.08 -37.71 -7.80
N ASP A 145 -2.23 -37.21 -8.25
CA ASP A 145 -2.48 -36.76 -9.62
C ASP A 145 -2.20 -35.26 -9.83
N ARG A 146 -1.49 -34.62 -8.90
CA ARG A 146 -1.10 -33.21 -9.03
C ARG A 146 -0.18 -33.00 -10.24
N ALA A 147 -0.29 -31.81 -10.83
CA ALA A 147 0.52 -31.37 -11.96
C ALA A 147 2.03 -31.49 -11.65
N ASP A 148 2.84 -31.74 -12.67
CA ASP A 148 4.29 -31.92 -12.51
C ASP A 148 4.97 -30.68 -11.89
N ASN A 149 4.50 -29.48 -12.23
CA ASN A 149 4.99 -28.23 -11.63
C ASN A 149 4.68 -28.15 -10.11
N SER A 150 3.54 -28.67 -9.67
CA SER A 150 3.23 -28.76 -8.23
C SER A 150 4.15 -29.75 -7.54
N ARG A 151 4.42 -30.92 -8.15
CA ARG A 151 5.41 -31.89 -7.63
C ARG A 151 6.80 -31.27 -7.54
N LEU A 152 7.21 -30.54 -8.57
CA LEU A 152 8.47 -29.83 -8.63
C LEU A 152 8.59 -28.85 -7.46
N LEU A 153 7.57 -28.02 -7.23
CA LEU A 153 7.56 -27.07 -6.13
C LEU A 153 7.66 -27.76 -4.77
N SER A 154 6.91 -28.84 -4.54
CA SER A 154 6.99 -29.61 -3.29
C SER A 154 8.39 -30.21 -3.07
N ASN A 155 9.04 -30.70 -4.13
CA ASN A 155 10.33 -31.39 -4.03
C ASN A 155 11.51 -30.44 -3.86
N LEU A 156 11.44 -29.23 -4.42
CA LEU A 156 12.55 -28.28 -4.41
C LEU A 156 12.36 -27.12 -3.44
N GLY A 157 11.11 -26.81 -3.10
CA GLY A 157 10.73 -25.61 -2.36
C GLY A 157 11.37 -24.36 -2.97
N ASN A 158 12.15 -23.60 -2.21
CA ASN A 158 12.81 -22.37 -2.67
C ASN A 158 13.73 -22.54 -3.89
N ASN A 159 14.25 -23.74 -4.12
CA ASN A 159 15.21 -23.97 -5.20
C ASN A 159 14.53 -24.20 -6.57
N TRP A 160 13.20 -24.09 -6.66
CA TRP A 160 12.45 -24.25 -7.91
C TRP A 160 12.94 -23.30 -9.02
N GLN A 161 13.30 -22.05 -8.68
CA GLN A 161 13.80 -21.08 -9.66
C GLN A 161 15.16 -21.49 -10.24
N LYS A 162 16.07 -21.93 -9.37
CA LYS A 162 17.40 -22.41 -9.77
C LYS A 162 17.26 -23.61 -10.70
N TRP A 163 16.37 -24.54 -10.37
CA TRP A 163 16.11 -25.71 -11.19
C TRP A 163 15.50 -25.33 -12.55
N MET A 164 14.51 -24.43 -12.58
CA MET A 164 13.92 -23.94 -13.84
C MET A 164 14.94 -23.22 -14.73
N GLN A 165 15.88 -22.47 -14.13
CA GLN A 165 16.97 -21.83 -14.86
C GLN A 165 17.93 -22.86 -15.45
N LYS A 166 18.34 -23.86 -14.66
CA LYS A 166 19.23 -24.94 -15.10
C LYS A 166 18.59 -25.80 -16.19
N GLN A 167 17.29 -26.07 -16.12
CA GLN A 167 16.56 -26.74 -17.21
C GLN A 167 16.60 -25.96 -18.52
N LYS A 168 16.42 -24.64 -18.49
CA LYS A 168 16.54 -23.80 -19.69
C LYS A 168 17.96 -23.78 -20.25
N GLU A 169 18.96 -23.77 -19.38
CA GLU A 169 20.37 -23.86 -19.74
C GLU A 169 20.69 -25.19 -20.41
N ILE A 170 20.23 -26.31 -19.85
CA ILE A 170 20.38 -27.66 -20.44
C ILE A 170 19.74 -27.70 -21.82
N ALA A 171 18.48 -27.26 -21.98
CA ALA A 171 17.80 -27.27 -23.27
C ALA A 171 18.51 -26.42 -24.34
N PHE A 172 19.13 -25.31 -23.94
CA PHE A 172 19.96 -24.49 -24.83
C PHE A 172 21.24 -25.23 -25.25
N LEU A 173 21.95 -25.83 -24.28
CA LEU A 173 23.18 -26.58 -24.52
C LEU A 173 22.93 -27.81 -25.40
N GLU A 174 21.83 -28.53 -25.20
CA GLU A 174 21.39 -29.63 -26.08
C GLU A 174 21.23 -29.15 -27.53
N GLY A 175 20.65 -27.97 -27.73
CA GLY A 175 20.59 -27.32 -29.04
C GLY A 175 21.97 -27.02 -29.61
N CYS A 176 22.87 -26.42 -28.82
CA CYS A 176 24.24 -26.12 -29.26
C CYS A 176 25.02 -27.39 -29.65
N VAL A 177 24.86 -28.49 -28.91
CA VAL A 177 25.49 -29.78 -29.23
C VAL A 177 24.91 -30.34 -30.53
N ALA A 178 23.58 -30.26 -30.73
CA ALA A 178 22.92 -30.78 -31.93
C ALA A 178 23.28 -30.02 -33.23
N PHE A 179 23.60 -28.73 -33.13
CA PHE A 179 23.85 -27.85 -34.29
C PHE A 179 25.31 -27.36 -34.41
N GLY A 180 26.23 -27.85 -33.58
CA GLY A 180 27.64 -27.44 -33.60
C GLY A 180 28.40 -27.98 -34.82
N GLU A 181 28.84 -27.11 -35.73
CA GLU A 181 29.54 -27.51 -36.96
C GLU A 181 31.05 -27.79 -36.77
N ALA A 182 31.66 -27.34 -35.65
CA ALA A 182 33.09 -27.49 -35.38
C ALA A 182 33.37 -28.44 -34.21
N GLU A 183 34.24 -29.43 -34.46
CA GLU A 183 34.56 -30.54 -33.54
C GLU A 183 35.11 -30.06 -32.18
N SER A 184 35.93 -29.00 -32.16
CA SER A 184 36.48 -28.42 -30.93
C SER A 184 35.44 -27.67 -30.09
N SER A 185 34.44 -27.05 -30.73
CA SER A 185 33.35 -26.37 -30.02
C SER A 185 32.34 -27.37 -29.48
N SER A 186 32.09 -28.47 -30.20
CA SER A 186 31.19 -29.53 -29.76
C SER A 186 31.64 -30.20 -28.45
N GLN A 187 32.95 -30.40 -28.25
CA GLN A 187 33.47 -30.96 -27.00
C GLN A 187 33.24 -30.05 -25.79
N THR A 188 33.48 -28.74 -25.93
CA THR A 188 33.23 -27.77 -24.86
C THR A 188 31.75 -27.70 -24.49
N TRP A 189 30.83 -27.75 -25.46
CA TRP A 189 29.39 -27.75 -25.18
C TRP A 189 28.92 -29.03 -24.49
N MET A 190 29.50 -30.19 -24.84
CA MET A 190 29.20 -31.45 -24.15
C MET A 190 29.64 -31.43 -22.69
N GLU A 191 30.84 -30.91 -22.39
CA GLU A 191 31.32 -30.77 -21.01
C GLU A 191 30.44 -29.80 -20.19
N GLN A 192 30.00 -28.69 -20.79
CA GLN A 192 29.07 -27.77 -20.13
C GLN A 192 27.69 -28.39 -19.88
N LEU A 193 27.20 -29.20 -20.83
CA LEU A 193 25.93 -29.91 -20.69
C LEU A 193 25.97 -30.93 -19.55
N GLU A 194 27.04 -31.73 -19.47
CA GLU A 194 27.25 -32.71 -18.40
C GLU A 194 27.31 -32.03 -17.03
N ASN A 195 28.09 -30.95 -16.90
CA ASN A 195 28.16 -30.16 -15.67
C ASN A 195 26.79 -29.57 -15.28
N ALA A 196 26.03 -29.04 -16.24
CA ALA A 196 24.70 -28.47 -15.98
C ALA A 196 23.69 -29.55 -15.54
N GLN A 197 23.77 -30.76 -16.11
CA GLN A 197 22.96 -31.92 -15.72
C GLN A 197 23.32 -32.39 -14.30
N GLU A 198 24.60 -32.51 -13.96
CA GLU A 198 25.04 -32.86 -12.59
C GLU A 198 24.61 -31.80 -11.56
N GLU A 199 24.76 -30.52 -11.89
CA GLU A 199 24.27 -29.43 -11.03
C GLU A 199 22.76 -29.45 -10.84
N LEU A 200 21.99 -29.89 -11.84
CA LEU A 200 20.53 -30.02 -11.76
C LEU A 200 20.12 -31.16 -10.82
N GLU A 201 20.79 -32.31 -10.91
CA GLU A 201 20.52 -33.49 -10.07
C GLU A 201 20.89 -33.26 -8.60
N THR A 202 21.88 -32.40 -8.35
CA THR A 202 22.35 -32.07 -6.99
C THR A 202 21.53 -30.98 -6.30
N ILE A 203 20.54 -30.37 -6.97
CA ILE A 203 19.67 -29.36 -6.34
C ILE A 203 18.84 -30.02 -5.23
N SER A 204 19.21 -29.71 -3.99
CA SER A 204 18.51 -30.21 -2.81
C SER A 204 17.24 -29.43 -2.51
N HIS A 205 16.35 -30.07 -1.74
CA HIS A 205 15.18 -29.40 -1.18
C HIS A 205 15.57 -28.28 -0.23
N THR A 206 14.90 -27.14 -0.34
CA THR A 206 14.93 -26.09 0.68
C THR A 206 13.51 -25.63 0.93
N PRO A 207 12.99 -25.64 2.18
CA PRO A 207 11.61 -25.28 2.47
C PRO A 207 11.20 -23.93 1.86
N LEU A 208 9.96 -23.87 1.36
CA LEU A 208 9.43 -22.64 0.78
C LEU A 208 9.32 -21.53 1.83
N THR A 209 9.97 -20.40 1.58
CA THR A 209 9.90 -19.21 2.44
C THR A 209 8.80 -18.25 1.98
N SER A 210 8.50 -17.23 2.80
CA SER A 210 7.54 -16.20 2.44
C SER A 210 7.92 -15.53 1.12
N ARG A 211 6.97 -15.45 0.18
CA ARG A 211 7.05 -14.77 -1.11
C ARG A 211 8.05 -15.33 -2.14
N SER A 212 8.66 -16.48 -1.89
CA SER A 212 9.61 -17.08 -2.83
C SER A 212 8.94 -18.04 -3.83
N GLY A 213 7.64 -18.27 -3.70
CA GLY A 213 6.89 -19.12 -4.62
C GLY A 213 6.64 -18.48 -5.99
N PRO A 214 6.22 -19.29 -6.97
CA PRO A 214 6.03 -18.86 -8.36
C PRO A 214 4.98 -17.77 -8.53
N VAL A 215 3.84 -17.87 -7.86
CA VAL A 215 2.74 -16.91 -7.98
C VAL A 215 3.15 -15.55 -7.41
N CYS A 216 3.78 -15.53 -6.24
CA CYS A 216 4.25 -14.27 -5.64
C CYS A 216 5.39 -13.64 -6.45
N SER A 217 6.34 -14.46 -6.94
CA SER A 217 7.46 -13.98 -7.77
C SER A 217 6.98 -13.34 -9.08
N GLN A 218 5.89 -13.83 -9.65
CA GLN A 218 5.33 -13.28 -10.88
C GLN A 218 4.78 -11.86 -10.71
N LEU A 219 4.36 -11.47 -9.50
CA LEU A 219 3.87 -10.10 -9.23
C LEU A 219 4.96 -9.06 -9.50
N ASP A 220 6.21 -9.36 -9.11
CA ASP A 220 7.35 -8.47 -9.32
C ASP A 220 7.65 -8.30 -10.81
N ALA A 221 7.58 -9.39 -11.59
CA ALA A 221 7.74 -9.34 -13.03
C ALA A 221 6.66 -8.50 -13.73
N VAL A 222 5.41 -8.55 -13.26
CA VAL A 222 4.33 -7.70 -13.81
C VAL A 222 4.52 -6.24 -13.43
N LEU A 223 4.95 -5.94 -12.20
CA LEU A 223 5.27 -4.58 -11.80
C LEU A 223 6.40 -3.98 -12.66
N ASP A 224 7.46 -4.74 -12.89
CA ASP A 224 8.58 -4.32 -13.74
C ASP A 224 8.15 -4.08 -15.19
N LYS A 225 7.27 -4.94 -15.74
CA LYS A 225 6.65 -4.75 -17.06
C LYS A 225 5.92 -3.40 -17.18
N HIS A 226 5.30 -2.92 -16.11
CA HIS A 226 4.59 -1.63 -16.06
C HIS A 226 5.47 -0.47 -15.59
N ALA A 227 6.80 -0.68 -15.52
CA ALA A 227 7.77 0.30 -15.04
C ALA A 227 7.40 0.84 -13.64
N ILE A 228 7.04 -0.09 -12.75
CA ILE A 228 6.81 0.14 -11.32
C ILE A 228 7.85 -0.68 -10.56
N THR A 229 8.93 -0.04 -10.11
CA THR A 229 9.97 -0.73 -9.33
C THR A 229 9.87 -0.30 -7.87
N PRO A 230 9.46 -1.20 -6.94
CA PRO A 230 9.44 -0.89 -5.52
C PRO A 230 10.83 -0.50 -5.01
N GLN A 231 10.91 0.48 -4.11
CA GLN A 231 12.20 0.96 -3.61
C GLN A 231 12.83 -0.06 -2.64
N SER A 232 13.95 -0.66 -3.05
CA SER A 232 14.65 -1.74 -2.35
C SER A 232 15.03 -1.38 -0.90
N TYR A 233 15.51 -0.15 -0.68
CA TYR A 233 16.00 0.32 0.63
C TYR A 233 14.90 0.88 1.55
N HIS A 234 13.66 0.99 1.07
CA HIS A 234 12.56 1.63 1.80
C HIS A 234 11.39 0.67 2.02
N SER A 235 11.69 -0.55 2.45
CA SER A 235 10.66 -1.59 2.71
C SER A 235 9.75 -1.85 1.50
N ARG A 236 10.32 -1.79 0.28
CA ARG A 236 9.62 -1.94 -1.00
C ARG A 236 8.48 -0.92 -1.15
N SER A 237 8.73 0.34 -0.78
CA SER A 237 7.76 1.43 -0.92
C SER A 237 7.53 1.82 -2.37
N PHE A 238 6.34 2.33 -2.63
CA PHE A 238 6.00 3.02 -3.88
C PHE A 238 6.27 4.52 -3.77
N THR A 239 6.46 5.17 -4.92
CA THR A 239 6.43 6.63 -5.05
C THR A 239 5.04 7.07 -5.55
N GLY A 240 4.73 8.37 -5.53
CA GLY A 240 3.45 8.89 -6.03
C GLY A 240 3.17 8.45 -7.47
N ASN A 241 4.18 8.53 -8.34
CA ASN A 241 4.09 8.09 -9.73
C ASN A 241 3.80 6.59 -9.85
N HIS A 242 4.42 5.76 -9.02
CA HIS A 242 4.14 4.32 -8.99
C HIS A 242 2.69 4.05 -8.58
N CYS A 243 2.19 4.74 -7.55
CA CYS A 243 0.81 4.58 -7.11
C CYS A 243 -0.21 5.03 -8.16
N ASN A 244 0.05 6.16 -8.83
CA ASN A 244 -0.80 6.62 -9.93
C ASN A 244 -0.84 5.59 -11.05
N LYS A 245 0.32 5.05 -11.45
CA LYS A 245 0.39 3.98 -12.47
C LYS A 245 -0.34 2.71 -12.04
N TYR A 246 -0.13 2.27 -10.80
CA TYR A 246 -0.74 1.06 -10.24
C TYR A 246 -2.28 1.11 -10.32
N LEU A 247 -2.87 2.28 -10.16
CA LEU A 247 -4.32 2.47 -10.19
C LEU A 247 -4.91 2.54 -11.60
N HIS A 248 -4.11 2.45 -12.67
CA HIS A 248 -4.66 2.26 -14.01
C HIS A 248 -5.27 0.86 -14.15
N PRO A 249 -6.49 0.73 -14.73
CA PRO A 249 -7.16 -0.56 -14.90
C PRO A 249 -6.34 -1.61 -15.62
N GLU A 250 -5.55 -1.21 -16.62
CA GLU A 250 -4.66 -2.12 -17.34
C GLU A 250 -3.59 -2.74 -16.43
N VAL A 251 -3.08 -1.99 -15.46
CA VAL A 251 -1.99 -2.40 -14.58
C VAL A 251 -2.52 -3.34 -13.51
N PHE A 252 -3.48 -2.90 -12.69
CA PHE A 252 -3.95 -3.75 -11.59
C PHE A 252 -4.67 -5.01 -12.08
N LYS A 253 -5.35 -4.97 -13.24
CA LYS A 253 -5.97 -6.18 -13.82
C LYS A 253 -4.93 -7.15 -14.38
N ASP A 254 -3.79 -6.68 -14.89
CA ASP A 254 -2.69 -7.57 -15.31
C ASP A 254 -2.03 -8.23 -14.10
N ILE A 255 -1.81 -7.49 -13.00
CA ILE A 255 -1.27 -8.02 -11.74
C ILE A 255 -2.19 -9.10 -11.16
N THR A 256 -3.50 -8.85 -11.08
CA THR A 256 -4.44 -9.84 -10.52
C THR A 256 -4.66 -11.01 -11.47
N ALA A 257 -4.67 -10.80 -12.79
CA ALA A 257 -4.75 -11.88 -13.77
C ALA A 257 -3.50 -12.77 -13.78
N SER A 258 -2.31 -12.22 -13.49
CA SER A 258 -1.10 -13.03 -13.41
C SER A 258 -1.14 -14.05 -12.28
N ILE A 259 -1.86 -13.76 -11.18
CA ILE A 259 -2.08 -14.75 -10.11
C ILE A 259 -2.78 -15.96 -10.69
N VAL A 260 -3.95 -15.79 -11.32
CA VAL A 260 -4.73 -16.89 -11.89
C VAL A 260 -3.93 -17.66 -12.95
N ARG A 261 -3.30 -16.93 -13.90
CA ARG A 261 -2.49 -17.55 -14.95
C ARG A 261 -1.38 -18.42 -14.38
N THR A 262 -0.60 -17.89 -13.44
CA THR A 262 0.50 -18.63 -12.80
C THR A 262 -0.04 -19.79 -11.97
N THR A 263 -1.15 -19.62 -11.25
CA THR A 263 -1.78 -20.73 -10.52
C THR A 263 -2.15 -21.88 -11.45
N CYS A 264 -2.80 -21.61 -12.60
CA CYS A 264 -3.18 -22.62 -13.57
C CYS A 264 -1.97 -23.30 -14.25
N GLU A 265 -0.84 -22.61 -14.38
CA GLU A 265 0.41 -23.19 -14.87
C GLU A 265 1.03 -24.15 -13.86
N TRP A 266 0.79 -23.96 -12.56
CA TRP A 266 1.45 -24.68 -11.48
C TRP A 266 0.59 -25.76 -10.82
N THR A 267 -0.73 -25.68 -10.93
CA THR A 267 -1.64 -26.69 -10.39
C THR A 267 -2.92 -26.81 -11.21
N SER A 268 -3.45 -28.04 -11.25
CA SER A 268 -4.78 -28.35 -11.79
C SER A 268 -5.82 -28.52 -10.69
N ASN A 269 -5.46 -28.28 -9.42
CA ASN A 269 -6.36 -28.44 -8.29
C ASN A 269 -7.45 -27.35 -8.34
N PRO A 270 -8.73 -27.71 -8.53
CA PRO A 270 -9.80 -26.74 -8.77
C PRO A 270 -9.99 -25.80 -7.57
N PHE A 271 -9.77 -26.27 -6.34
CA PHE A 271 -9.93 -25.44 -5.15
C PHE A 271 -8.89 -24.32 -5.08
N ILE A 272 -7.63 -24.60 -5.46
CA ILE A 272 -6.56 -23.60 -5.48
C ILE A 272 -6.79 -22.59 -6.61
N VAL A 273 -7.27 -23.07 -7.77
CA VAL A 273 -7.62 -22.23 -8.91
C VAL A 273 -8.82 -21.32 -8.59
N ASP A 274 -9.84 -21.83 -7.90
CA ASP A 274 -10.99 -21.04 -7.45
C ASP A 274 -10.56 -19.96 -6.44
N ASP A 275 -9.70 -20.29 -5.47
CA ASP A 275 -9.12 -19.32 -4.53
C ASP A 275 -8.37 -18.20 -5.27
N ALA A 276 -7.59 -18.54 -6.31
CA ALA A 276 -6.90 -17.56 -7.14
C ALA A 276 -7.87 -16.65 -7.91
N ASN A 277 -8.97 -17.19 -8.43
CA ASN A 277 -10.01 -16.41 -9.09
C ASN A 277 -10.74 -15.47 -8.12
N GLU A 278 -11.02 -15.93 -6.89
CA GLU A 278 -11.62 -15.10 -5.84
C GLU A 278 -10.69 -13.94 -5.45
N ILE A 279 -9.39 -14.20 -5.29
CA ILE A 279 -8.37 -13.18 -5.06
C ILE A 279 -8.40 -12.15 -6.19
N LYS A 280 -8.38 -12.60 -7.44
CA LYS A 280 -8.42 -11.69 -8.60
C LYS A 280 -9.65 -10.79 -8.55
N LEU A 281 -10.84 -11.36 -8.40
CA LEU A 281 -12.09 -10.62 -8.35
C LEU A 281 -12.10 -9.58 -7.22
N ASN A 282 -11.69 -9.99 -6.02
CA ASN A 282 -11.69 -9.13 -4.85
C ASN A 282 -10.75 -7.93 -5.02
N PHE A 283 -9.53 -8.15 -5.52
CA PHE A 283 -8.56 -7.07 -5.70
C PHE A 283 -8.84 -6.19 -6.93
N ASP A 284 -9.46 -6.72 -7.98
CA ASP A 284 -9.96 -5.89 -9.10
C ASP A 284 -11.01 -4.91 -8.60
N LEU A 285 -12.04 -5.40 -7.90
CA LEU A 285 -13.10 -4.57 -7.32
C LEU A 285 -12.55 -3.52 -6.34
N LEU A 286 -11.59 -3.93 -5.50
CA LEU A 286 -10.98 -3.04 -4.53
C LEU A 286 -10.20 -1.89 -5.18
N ASN A 287 -9.35 -2.21 -6.16
CA ASN A 287 -8.52 -1.22 -6.82
C ASN A 287 -9.34 -0.32 -7.73
N GLU A 288 -10.36 -0.86 -8.40
CA GLU A 288 -11.31 -0.08 -9.20
C GLU A 288 -12.06 0.94 -8.33
N ALA A 289 -12.59 0.51 -7.18
CA ALA A 289 -13.27 1.43 -6.26
C ALA A 289 -12.35 2.53 -5.75
N TYR A 290 -11.09 2.22 -5.42
CA TYR A 290 -10.14 3.23 -4.96
C TYR A 290 -9.63 4.15 -6.09
N ALA A 291 -9.49 3.63 -7.31
CA ALA A 291 -9.11 4.43 -8.48
C ALA A 291 -10.15 5.51 -8.79
N LEU A 292 -11.45 5.22 -8.63
CA LEU A 292 -12.52 6.22 -8.75
C LEU A 292 -12.35 7.34 -7.73
N VAL A 293 -12.12 6.99 -6.45
CA VAL A 293 -11.86 7.98 -5.39
C VAL A 293 -10.63 8.83 -5.73
N HIS A 294 -9.56 8.20 -6.23
CA HIS A 294 -8.34 8.90 -6.59
C HIS A 294 -8.56 9.93 -7.70
N ASN A 295 -9.22 9.55 -8.79
CA ASN A 295 -9.50 10.45 -9.92
C ASN A 295 -10.38 11.63 -9.51
N ASP A 296 -11.31 11.40 -8.59
CA ASP A 296 -12.27 12.39 -8.11
C ASP A 296 -11.66 13.51 -7.26
N ILE A 297 -10.54 13.25 -6.57
CA ILE A 297 -9.98 14.19 -5.58
C ILE A 297 -8.52 14.55 -5.82
N SER A 298 -7.77 13.78 -6.63
CA SER A 298 -6.34 13.97 -6.88
C SER A 298 -6.07 14.85 -8.09
N HIS A 299 -6.63 16.07 -8.10
CA HIS A 299 -6.44 17.04 -9.17
C HIS A 299 -6.28 18.46 -8.62
N THR A 300 -5.89 19.40 -9.48
CA THR A 300 -5.64 20.81 -9.13
C THR A 300 -6.85 21.73 -9.36
N TYR A 301 -7.90 21.23 -10.02
CA TYR A 301 -9.10 22.01 -10.33
C TYR A 301 -10.00 22.25 -9.10
N PRO A 302 -10.76 23.36 -9.07
CA PRO A 302 -11.83 23.55 -8.10
C PRO A 302 -12.90 22.46 -8.19
N ILE A 303 -13.40 22.00 -7.05
CA ILE A 303 -14.46 20.98 -6.97
C ILE A 303 -15.82 21.66 -6.84
N ALA A 304 -16.71 21.39 -7.79
CA ALA A 304 -18.06 21.92 -7.79
C ALA A 304 -18.93 21.24 -6.70
N PRO A 305 -19.86 21.95 -6.05
CA PRO A 305 -20.74 21.36 -5.04
C PRO A 305 -21.54 20.15 -5.53
N VAL A 306 -21.89 20.12 -6.81
CA VAL A 306 -22.63 19.00 -7.45
C VAL A 306 -21.82 17.70 -7.48
N SER A 307 -20.49 17.77 -7.43
CA SER A 307 -19.61 16.60 -7.42
C SER A 307 -19.46 15.96 -6.04
N LEU A 308 -19.81 16.68 -4.96
CA LEU A 308 -19.59 16.21 -3.58
C LEU A 308 -20.35 14.92 -3.25
N SER A 309 -21.56 14.75 -3.80
CA SER A 309 -22.34 13.52 -3.62
C SER A 309 -21.65 12.31 -4.26
N SER A 310 -21.14 12.48 -5.49
CA SER A 310 -20.39 11.43 -6.20
C SER A 310 -19.11 11.05 -5.45
N ILE A 311 -18.33 12.04 -5.01
CA ILE A 311 -17.11 11.82 -4.23
C ILE A 311 -17.42 11.03 -2.96
N LYS A 312 -18.48 11.43 -2.24
CA LYS A 312 -18.93 10.73 -1.03
C LYS A 312 -19.28 9.27 -1.35
N THR A 313 -20.09 9.04 -2.38
CA THR A 313 -20.50 7.69 -2.79
C THR A 313 -19.29 6.83 -3.13
N ASN A 314 -18.31 7.36 -3.87
CA ASN A 314 -17.09 6.63 -4.22
C ASN A 314 -16.26 6.27 -2.98
N ILE A 315 -16.09 7.21 -2.03
CA ILE A 315 -15.40 6.96 -0.76
C ILE A 315 -16.13 5.88 0.06
N ASP A 316 -17.45 6.02 0.23
CA ASP A 316 -18.28 5.08 0.98
C ASP A 316 -18.21 3.67 0.35
N SER A 317 -18.33 3.58 -0.98
CA SER A 317 -18.28 2.32 -1.73
C SER A 317 -16.91 1.64 -1.61
N TYR A 318 -15.82 2.40 -1.73
CA TYR A 318 -14.47 1.88 -1.48
C TYR A 318 -14.33 1.35 -0.05
N MET A 319 -14.73 2.13 0.95
CA MET A 319 -14.59 1.76 2.36
C MET A 319 -15.49 0.57 2.75
N ALA A 320 -16.70 0.49 2.21
CA ALA A 320 -17.58 -0.66 2.37
C ALA A 320 -16.99 -1.93 1.75
N THR A 321 -16.45 -1.81 0.53
CA THR A 321 -15.77 -2.91 -0.18
C THR A 321 -14.56 -3.39 0.63
N TYR A 322 -13.71 -2.47 1.10
CA TYR A 322 -12.54 -2.80 1.91
C TYR A 322 -12.92 -3.49 3.22
N ARG A 323 -13.90 -2.97 3.97
CA ARG A 323 -14.33 -3.59 5.24
C ARG A 323 -14.96 -4.97 5.05
N ARG A 324 -15.70 -5.19 3.96
CA ARG A 324 -16.28 -6.49 3.62
C ARG A 324 -15.20 -7.53 3.39
N MET A 325 -14.17 -7.18 2.63
CA MET A 325 -13.06 -8.09 2.30
C MET A 325 -12.05 -8.25 3.45
N PHE A 326 -11.82 -7.19 4.23
CA PHE A 326 -10.70 -7.11 5.17
C PHE A 326 -11.13 -6.61 6.54
N LYS A 327 -11.86 -7.48 7.27
CA LYS A 327 -12.37 -7.21 8.61
C LYS A 327 -11.26 -6.75 9.56
N LYS A 328 -11.52 -5.65 10.28
CA LYS A 328 -10.64 -5.09 11.32
C LYS A 328 -9.23 -4.71 10.84
N LYS A 329 -9.06 -4.37 9.55
CA LYS A 329 -7.77 -3.97 8.96
C LYS A 329 -7.71 -2.52 8.48
N VAL A 330 -8.65 -1.66 8.89
CA VAL A 330 -8.66 -0.23 8.53
C VAL A 330 -7.47 0.48 9.18
N ILE A 331 -6.72 1.24 8.38
CA ILE A 331 -5.55 2.01 8.83
C ILE A 331 -5.91 3.51 8.99
N PRO A 332 -5.13 4.30 9.76
CA PRO A 332 -5.39 5.74 9.95
C PRO A 332 -5.56 6.52 8.63
N LYS A 333 -4.78 6.19 7.60
CA LYS A 333 -4.88 6.84 6.27
C LYS A 333 -6.24 6.64 5.60
N GLN A 334 -6.82 5.44 5.71
CA GLN A 334 -8.16 5.16 5.19
C GLN A 334 -9.23 5.88 6.00
N HIS A 335 -9.04 6.00 7.32
CA HIS A 335 -9.93 6.81 8.13
C HIS A 335 -9.87 8.30 7.78
N ILE A 336 -8.67 8.84 7.51
CA ILE A 336 -8.51 10.23 7.08
C ILE A 336 -9.23 10.46 5.74
N LEU A 337 -9.06 9.52 4.80
CA LEU A 337 -9.81 9.53 3.55
C LEU A 337 -11.34 9.55 3.77
N GLU A 338 -11.83 8.65 4.61
CA GLU A 338 -13.27 8.46 4.84
C GLU A 338 -13.90 9.64 5.58
N SER A 339 -13.25 10.12 6.64
CA SER A 339 -13.87 11.03 7.60
C SER A 339 -13.45 12.48 7.44
N HIS A 340 -12.31 12.77 6.79
CA HIS A 340 -11.71 14.11 6.82
C HIS A 340 -11.43 14.71 5.44
N CYS A 341 -11.24 13.89 4.40
CA CYS A 341 -11.04 14.40 3.04
C CYS A 341 -12.28 15.11 2.48
N LEU A 342 -13.48 14.51 2.59
CA LEU A 342 -14.69 15.12 2.06
C LEU A 342 -15.08 16.42 2.80
N PRO A 343 -15.08 16.49 4.15
CA PRO A 343 -15.33 17.75 4.85
C PRO A 343 -14.37 18.88 4.43
N PHE A 344 -13.08 18.57 4.27
CA PHE A 344 -12.10 19.54 3.80
C PHE A 344 -12.43 20.04 2.38
N ILE A 345 -12.76 19.14 1.46
CA ILE A 345 -13.17 19.50 0.09
C ILE A 345 -14.46 20.32 0.10
N GLN A 346 -15.44 19.95 0.92
CA GLN A 346 -16.73 20.65 1.00
C GLN A 346 -16.56 22.10 1.46
N GLU A 347 -15.65 22.34 2.41
CA GLU A 347 -15.38 23.67 2.93
C GLU A 347 -14.55 24.52 1.96
N HIS A 348 -13.45 23.97 1.45
CA HIS A 348 -12.45 24.75 0.70
C HIS A 348 -12.60 24.65 -0.82
N LYS A 349 -13.35 23.68 -1.34
CA LYS A 349 -13.63 23.44 -2.77
C LYS A 349 -12.38 23.21 -3.62
N ILE A 350 -11.33 22.66 -3.01
CA ILE A 350 -10.02 22.43 -3.65
C ILE A 350 -9.75 20.93 -3.70
N GLY A 351 -9.27 20.45 -4.86
CA GLY A 351 -8.73 19.10 -5.00
C GLY A 351 -7.35 18.95 -4.36
N PHE A 352 -7.02 17.74 -3.91
CA PHE A 352 -5.78 17.46 -3.20
C PHE A 352 -4.52 17.53 -4.08
N GLY A 353 -4.64 17.63 -5.40
CA GLY A 353 -3.48 17.88 -6.26
C GLY A 353 -2.80 19.23 -6.00
N LEU A 354 -3.50 20.20 -5.38
CA LEU A 354 -2.96 21.52 -5.05
C LEU A 354 -2.36 21.60 -3.63
N VAL A 355 -2.91 20.82 -2.68
CA VAL A 355 -2.68 21.01 -1.23
C VAL A 355 -2.38 19.70 -0.49
N GLY A 356 -2.27 18.58 -1.20
CA GLY A 356 -2.18 17.23 -0.65
C GLY A 356 -0.78 16.66 -0.48
N GLU A 357 0.26 17.50 -0.62
CA GLU A 357 1.72 17.20 -0.58
C GLU A 357 2.10 15.76 -0.91
#